data_AF-A0A7S2HZ53-F1
#
_entry.id   AF-A0A7S2HZ53-F1
#
_cell.length_a   1.000
_cell.length_b   1.000
_cell.length_c   1.000
_cell.angle_alpha   90.00
_cell.angle_beta   90.00
_cell.angle_gamma   90.00
#
_symmetry.space_group_name_H-M   'P 1'
#
loop_
_entity.id
_entity.type
_entity.pdbx_description
1 polymer ?
#
loop_
_entity_poly.entity_id
_entity_poly.type
_entity_poly.pdbx_seq_one_letter_code
_entity_poly.pdbx_strand_id
1 'polypeptide(L)'
;VMYAACDSAGPYMQPVRDNQQWLFAPFFMVYIFMSFMFLLNLSVGVIVDNFMDLKAEFANVGRSVLLTAAQQKWMESRHRLFKRPVLFTLTNLHQLGRHRRSVYKLVSSEGFEACMTSIIVMNTMVMACKLYP
;
A
#
# COMPACT_ATOMS: atom_id res chain seq x y z
N VAL A 1 -17.32 27.90 9.49
CA VAL A 1 -17.40 28.80 8.32
C VAL A 1 -18.71 28.63 7.57
N MET A 2 -19.06 27.44 7.08
CA MET A 2 -20.33 27.21 6.37
C MET A 2 -21.58 27.62 7.17
N TYR A 3 -21.73 27.18 8.42
CA TYR A 3 -22.88 27.56 9.27
C TYR A 3 -22.99 29.07 9.46
N ALA A 4 -21.89 29.75 9.76
CA ALA A 4 -21.87 31.20 9.92
C ALA A 4 -22.23 31.96 8.62
N ALA A 5 -21.94 31.38 7.46
CA ALA A 5 -22.34 31.93 6.16
C ALA A 5 -23.82 31.64 5.85
N CYS A 6 -24.34 30.46 6.20
CA CYS A 6 -25.78 30.17 6.05
C CYS A 6 -26.65 31.04 6.96
N ASP A 7 -26.16 31.39 8.14
CA ASP A 7 -26.87 32.22 9.12
C ASP A 7 -26.69 33.74 8.89
N SER A 8 -25.96 34.16 7.84
CA SER A 8 -25.68 35.58 7.62
C SER A 8 -26.95 36.37 7.25
N ALA A 9 -27.09 37.56 7.84
CA ALA A 9 -28.23 38.45 7.62
C ALA A 9 -27.84 39.73 6.87
N GLY A 10 -26.97 40.54 7.45
CA GLY A 10 -26.49 41.79 6.86
C GLY A 10 -25.45 42.48 7.74
N PRO A 11 -24.83 43.58 7.25
CA PRO A 11 -23.84 44.32 8.03
C PRO A 11 -24.46 44.83 9.35
N TYR A 12 -23.76 44.62 10.46
CA TYR A 12 -24.19 45.01 11.81
C TYR A 12 -25.50 44.37 12.32
N MET A 13 -25.97 43.29 11.68
CA MET A 13 -27.15 42.53 12.12
C MET A 13 -26.72 41.20 12.75
N GLN A 14 -27.41 40.78 13.82
CA GLN A 14 -27.17 39.48 14.45
C GLN A 14 -27.54 38.34 13.46
N PRO A 15 -26.74 37.25 13.35
CA PRO A 15 -27.07 36.10 12.53
C PRO A 15 -28.42 35.50 12.90
N VAL A 16 -29.18 35.14 11.86
CA VAL A 16 -30.48 34.49 11.98
C VAL A 16 -30.34 33.10 11.42
N ARG A 17 -30.76 32.09 12.19
CA ARG A 17 -30.60 30.68 11.81
C ARG A 17 -31.24 30.42 10.45
N ASP A 18 -30.47 29.80 9.56
CA ASP A 18 -30.90 29.34 8.23
C ASP A 18 -31.40 30.43 7.26
N ASN A 19 -31.01 31.69 7.47
CA ASN A 19 -31.49 32.83 6.67
C ASN A 19 -31.10 32.75 5.18
N GLN A 20 -29.88 32.29 4.87
CA GLN A 20 -29.33 32.24 3.50
C GLN A 20 -28.82 30.83 3.11
N GLN A 21 -29.33 29.79 3.78
CA GLN A 21 -28.92 28.39 3.55
C GLN A 21 -28.97 27.97 2.08
N TRP A 22 -29.98 28.41 1.33
CA TRP A 22 -30.22 28.05 -0.07
C TRP A 22 -29.15 28.58 -1.03
N LEU A 23 -28.41 29.61 -0.64
CA LEU A 23 -27.32 30.19 -1.43
C LEU A 23 -25.98 29.59 -1.00
N PHE A 24 -25.69 29.60 0.30
CA PHE A 24 -24.35 29.25 0.79
C PHE A 24 -24.11 27.74 0.86
N ALA A 25 -25.10 26.91 1.17
CA ALA A 25 -24.93 25.46 1.21
C ALA A 25 -24.51 24.87 -0.16
N PRO A 26 -25.22 25.14 -1.28
CA PRO A 26 -24.76 24.67 -2.59
C PRO A 26 -23.46 25.35 -3.04
N PHE A 27 -23.23 26.62 -2.67
CA PHE A 27 -21.97 27.31 -2.97
C PHE A 27 -20.76 26.57 -2.38
N PHE A 28 -20.78 26.21 -1.10
CA PHE A 28 -19.68 25.46 -0.47
C PHE A 28 -19.54 24.05 -1.05
N MET A 29 -20.63 23.38 -1.42
CA MET A 29 -20.58 22.06 -2.05
C MET A 29 -19.86 22.12 -3.41
N VAL A 30 -20.25 23.06 -4.28
CA VAL A 30 -19.61 23.24 -5.60
C VAL A 30 -18.18 23.73 -5.45
N TYR A 31 -17.92 24.65 -4.52
CA TYR A 31 -16.57 25.15 -4.25
C TYR A 31 -15.62 24.03 -3.80
N ILE A 32 -16.05 23.16 -2.88
CA ILE A 32 -15.23 22.02 -2.42
C ILE A 32 -15.01 21.04 -3.55
N PHE A 33 -16.05 20.70 -4.32
CA PHE A 33 -15.93 19.80 -5.46
C PHE A 33 -14.92 20.32 -6.49
N MET A 34 -15.07 21.59 -6.90
CA MET A 34 -14.20 22.24 -7.88
C MET A 34 -12.78 22.41 -7.35
N SER A 35 -12.62 22.82 -6.09
CA SER A 35 -11.31 23.00 -5.45
C SER A 35 -10.57 21.68 -5.28
N PHE A 36 -11.24 20.61 -4.85
CA PHE A 36 -10.61 19.30 -4.72
C PHE A 36 -10.25 18.73 -6.10
N MET A 37 -11.14 18.85 -7.08
CA MET A 37 -10.91 18.38 -8.43
C MET A 37 -9.81 19.17 -9.16
N PHE A 38 -9.70 20.48 -8.93
CA PHE A 38 -8.73 21.31 -9.65
C PHE A 38 -7.43 21.47 -8.86
N LEU A 39 -7.51 21.93 -7.62
CA LEU A 39 -6.32 22.27 -6.84
C LEU A 39 -5.51 21.03 -6.48
N LEU A 40 -6.13 19.93 -6.03
CA LEU A 40 -5.35 18.74 -5.69
C LEU A 40 -4.85 18.00 -6.91
N ASN A 41 -5.69 17.79 -7.93
CA ASN A 41 -5.25 17.05 -9.11
C ASN A 41 -4.15 17.80 -9.88
N LEU A 42 -4.25 19.12 -10.03
CA LEU A 42 -3.18 19.93 -10.62
C LEU A 42 -1.92 19.90 -9.76
N SER A 43 -2.05 20.09 -8.45
CA SER A 43 -0.88 20.13 -7.55
C SER A 43 -0.15 18.80 -7.53
N VAL A 44 -0.88 17.68 -7.43
CA VAL A 44 -0.29 16.34 -7.49
C VAL A 44 0.35 16.09 -8.86
N GLY A 45 -0.30 16.51 -9.95
CA GLY A 45 0.28 16.44 -11.30
C GLY A 45 1.63 17.14 -11.38
N VAL A 46 1.69 18.43 -11.02
CA VAL A 46 2.94 19.22 -11.04
C VAL A 46 4.01 18.61 -10.12
N ILE A 47 3.63 18.13 -8.94
CA ILE A 47 4.56 17.47 -8.02
C ILE A 47 5.12 16.18 -8.64
N VAL A 48 4.26 15.35 -9.23
CA VAL A 48 4.66 14.08 -9.87
C VAL A 48 5.55 14.35 -11.07
N ASP A 49 5.21 15.30 -11.93
CA ASP A 49 6.00 15.68 -13.11
C ASP A 49 7.40 16.14 -12.68
N ASN A 50 7.49 17.01 -11.67
CA ASN A 50 8.76 17.44 -11.10
C ASN A 50 9.58 16.26 -10.53
N PHE A 51 8.93 15.31 -9.84
CA PHE A 51 9.62 14.11 -9.38
C PHE A 51 10.09 13.21 -10.52
N MET A 52 9.39 13.17 -11.66
CA MET A 52 9.85 12.41 -12.83
C MET A 52 11.03 13.07 -13.52
N ASP A 53 11.03 14.40 -13.63
CA ASP A 53 12.16 15.16 -14.14
C ASP A 53 13.40 14.96 -13.24
N LEU A 54 13.24 15.13 -11.92
CA LEU A 54 14.29 14.82 -10.94
C LEU A 54 14.76 13.37 -11.07
N LYS A 55 13.85 12.42 -11.24
CA LYS A 55 14.23 11.01 -11.43
C LYS A 55 15.05 10.81 -12.70
N ALA A 56 14.69 11.44 -13.81
CA ALA A 56 15.43 11.34 -15.07
C ALA A 56 16.83 11.95 -14.97
N GLU A 57 16.95 13.13 -14.35
CA GLU A 57 18.24 13.79 -14.11
C GLU A 57 19.18 12.92 -13.27
N PHE A 58 18.71 12.40 -12.14
CA PHE A 58 19.53 11.59 -11.26
C PHE A 58 19.84 10.20 -11.85
N ALA A 59 18.94 9.64 -12.67
CA ALA A 59 19.19 8.41 -13.41
C ALA A 59 20.34 8.55 -14.40
N ASN A 60 20.45 9.69 -15.09
CA ASN A 60 21.59 9.96 -16.00
C ASN A 60 22.94 10.03 -15.26
N VAL A 61 22.92 10.40 -13.98
CA VAL A 61 24.09 10.45 -13.09
C VAL A 61 24.34 9.10 -12.37
N GLY A 62 23.49 8.10 -12.59
CA GLY A 62 23.60 6.77 -11.97
C GLY A 62 23.24 6.74 -10.48
N ARG A 63 22.56 7.76 -9.95
CA ARG A 63 22.09 7.84 -8.57
C ARG A 63 20.57 7.75 -8.51
N SER A 64 20.04 7.27 -7.39
CA SER A 64 18.62 7.36 -7.10
C SER A 64 18.32 8.63 -6.30
N VAL A 65 17.20 9.29 -6.62
CA VAL A 65 16.81 10.59 -6.02
C VAL A 65 16.62 10.51 -4.49
N LEU A 66 16.14 9.36 -3.99
CA LEU A 66 15.71 9.22 -2.59
C LEU A 66 16.57 8.28 -1.76
N LEU A 67 17.51 7.55 -2.36
CA LEU A 67 18.27 6.53 -1.63
C LEU A 67 19.75 6.88 -1.60
N THR A 68 20.36 6.56 -0.46
CA THR A 68 21.81 6.60 -0.32
C THR A 68 22.46 5.50 -1.17
N ALA A 69 23.72 5.68 -1.53
CA ALA A 69 24.48 4.70 -2.31
C ALA A 69 24.51 3.30 -1.66
N ALA A 70 24.60 3.25 -0.33
CA ALA A 70 24.57 1.98 0.42
C ALA A 70 23.21 1.27 0.32
N GLN A 71 22.11 2.01 0.45
CA GLN A 71 20.76 1.47 0.33
C GLN A 71 20.45 0.98 -1.09
N GLN A 72 20.91 1.70 -2.12
CA GLN A 72 20.74 1.28 -3.51
C GLN A 72 21.45 -0.06 -3.77
N LYS A 73 22.69 -0.21 -3.31
CA LYS A 73 23.45 -1.47 -3.42
C LYS A 73 22.78 -2.63 -2.67
N TRP A 74 22.20 -2.35 -1.50
CA TRP A 74 21.44 -3.35 -0.75
C TRP A 74 20.17 -3.79 -1.49
N MET A 75 19.41 -2.84 -2.04
CA MET A 75 18.20 -3.16 -2.83
C MET A 75 18.52 -3.98 -4.08
N GLU A 76 19.59 -3.64 -4.80
CA GLU A 76 20.03 -4.44 -5.94
C GLU A 76 20.39 -5.87 -5.53
N SER A 77 21.07 -6.02 -4.39
CA SER A 77 21.47 -7.34 -3.87
C SER A 77 20.24 -8.15 -3.47
N ARG A 78 19.26 -7.52 -2.82
CA ARG A 78 17.97 -8.13 -2.50
C ARG A 78 17.20 -8.53 -3.75
N HIS A 79 17.12 -7.68 -4.76
CA HIS A 79 16.44 -7.98 -6.03
C HIS A 79 17.10 -9.15 -6.76
N ARG A 80 18.44 -9.20 -6.76
CA ARG A 80 19.21 -10.34 -7.30
C ARG A 80 18.91 -11.64 -6.56
N LEU A 81 18.70 -11.61 -5.24
CA LEU A 81 18.32 -12.78 -4.46
C LEU A 81 16.93 -13.29 -4.85
N PHE A 82 15.94 -12.41 -4.99
CA PHE A 82 14.58 -12.80 -5.40
C PHE A 82 14.51 -13.31 -6.84
N LYS A 83 15.39 -12.82 -7.74
CA LYS A 83 15.48 -13.31 -9.12
C LYS A 83 16.20 -14.66 -9.26
N ARG A 84 16.89 -15.14 -8.22
CA ARG A 84 17.50 -16.47 -8.26
C ARG A 84 16.41 -17.52 -8.08
N PRO A 85 16.32 -18.53 -8.97
CA PRO A 85 15.41 -19.63 -8.73
C PRO A 85 15.80 -20.28 -7.40
N VAL A 86 14.81 -20.53 -6.55
CA VAL A 86 15.01 -21.19 -5.26
C VAL A 86 15.47 -22.62 -5.55
N LEU A 87 16.77 -22.85 -5.46
CA LEU A 87 17.39 -24.17 -5.65
C LEU A 87 17.22 -25.01 -4.37
N PHE A 88 16.00 -25.44 -4.08
CA PHE A 88 15.74 -26.55 -3.14
C PHE A 88 15.60 -27.89 -3.85
N THR A 89 16.05 -28.01 -5.10
CA THR A 89 16.17 -29.31 -5.75
C THR A 89 17.38 -30.05 -5.19
N LEU A 90 17.14 -30.93 -4.22
CA LEU A 90 18.12 -31.88 -3.73
C LEU A 90 18.57 -32.81 -4.88
N THR A 91 19.77 -32.57 -5.42
CA THR A 91 20.33 -33.29 -6.57
C THR A 91 20.70 -34.76 -6.29
N ASN A 92 20.75 -35.18 -5.02
CA ASN A 92 21.28 -36.50 -4.61
C ASN A 92 20.25 -37.43 -3.95
N LEU A 93 18.97 -37.41 -4.37
CA LEU A 93 17.93 -38.31 -3.84
C LEU A 93 18.25 -39.82 -3.96
N HIS A 94 19.09 -40.19 -4.94
CA HIS A 94 19.44 -41.57 -5.23
C HIS A 94 20.43 -42.18 -4.23
N GLN A 95 21.17 -41.36 -3.47
CA GLN A 95 22.17 -41.83 -2.49
C GLN A 95 21.57 -42.11 -1.09
N LEU A 96 20.29 -41.78 -0.86
CA LEU A 96 19.65 -41.96 0.44
C LEU A 96 19.04 -43.35 0.60
N GLY A 97 19.18 -43.93 1.80
CA GLY A 97 18.53 -45.19 2.17
C GLY A 97 17.01 -45.16 1.98
N ARG A 98 16.41 -46.33 1.76
CA ARG A 98 15.00 -46.53 1.36
C ARG A 98 14.00 -45.78 2.25
N HIS A 99 14.20 -45.80 3.57
CA HIS A 99 13.35 -45.09 4.52
C HIS A 99 13.44 -43.57 4.39
N ARG A 100 14.66 -43.02 4.27
CA ARG A 100 14.89 -41.58 4.10
C ARG A 100 14.28 -41.05 2.80
N ARG A 101 14.38 -41.83 1.72
CA ARG A 101 13.76 -41.50 0.43
C ARG A 101 12.23 -41.47 0.51
N SER A 102 11.62 -42.38 1.26
CA SER A 102 10.16 -42.43 1.43
C SER A 102 9.64 -41.23 2.20
N VAL A 103 10.29 -40.87 3.31
CA VAL A 103 9.95 -39.68 4.11
C VAL A 103 10.12 -38.41 3.28
N TYR A 104 11.20 -38.30 2.50
CA TYR A 104 11.41 -37.15 1.62
C TYR A 104 10.28 -36.99 0.59
N LYS A 105 9.86 -38.08 -0.07
CA LYS A 105 8.77 -38.03 -1.04
C LYS A 105 7.43 -37.62 -0.40
N LEU A 106 7.20 -38.02 0.84
CA LEU A 106 6.01 -37.61 1.60
C LEU A 106 6.03 -36.11 1.92
N VAL A 107 7.15 -35.62 2.46
CA VAL A 107 7.31 -34.21 2.87
C VAL A 107 7.35 -33.26 1.67
N SER A 108 7.93 -33.69 0.55
CA SER A 108 8.01 -32.90 -0.69
C SER A 108 6.74 -32.98 -1.55
N SER A 109 5.68 -33.63 -1.08
CA SER A 109 4.43 -33.72 -1.83
C SER A 109 3.57 -32.46 -1.64
N GLU A 110 2.92 -32.00 -2.71
CA GLU A 110 2.02 -30.84 -2.66
C GLU A 110 0.89 -31.02 -1.63
N GLY A 111 0.42 -32.26 -1.44
CA GLY A 111 -0.60 -32.58 -0.44
C GLY A 111 -0.13 -32.35 1.01
N PHE A 112 1.13 -32.61 1.31
CA PHE A 112 1.70 -32.34 2.63
C PHE A 112 1.83 -30.83 2.87
N GLU A 113 2.29 -30.07 1.87
CA GLU A 113 2.35 -28.60 1.94
C GLU A 113 0.97 -27.96 2.14
N ALA A 114 -0.04 -28.44 1.42
CA ALA A 114 -1.43 -27.99 1.57
C ALA A 114 -1.98 -28.30 2.98
N CYS A 115 -1.68 -29.48 3.53
CA CYS A 115 -2.07 -29.86 4.88
C CYS A 115 -1.45 -28.91 5.93
N MET A 116 -0.15 -28.65 5.85
CA MET A 116 0.54 -27.75 6.77
C MET A 116 0.00 -26.32 6.69
N THR A 117 -0.25 -25.82 5.49
CA THR A 117 -0.85 -24.50 5.26
C THR A 117 -2.25 -24.42 5.90
N SER A 118 -3.07 -25.46 5.72
CA SER A 118 -4.39 -25.56 6.33
C SER A 118 -4.33 -25.52 7.87
N ILE A 119 -3.41 -26.25 8.48
CA ILE A 119 -3.21 -26.27 9.93
C ILE A 119 -2.83 -24.87 10.47
N ILE A 120 -1.94 -24.14 9.78
CA ILE A 120 -1.54 -22.78 10.16
C ILE A 120 -2.73 -21.81 10.08
N VAL A 121 -3.51 -21.89 8.99
CA VAL A 121 -4.71 -21.07 8.81
C VAL A 121 -5.75 -21.39 9.89
N MET A 122 -5.98 -22.66 10.19
CA MET A 122 -6.90 -23.11 11.23
C MET A 122 -6.46 -22.63 12.62
N ASN A 123 -5.17 -22.71 12.95
CA ASN A 123 -4.62 -22.18 14.20
C ASN A 123 -4.83 -20.65 14.32
N THR A 124 -4.60 -19.93 13.23
CA THR A 124 -4.83 -18.48 13.15
C THR A 124 -6.31 -18.14 13.34
N MET A 125 -7.22 -18.92 12.74
CA MET A 125 -8.67 -18.75 12.93
C MET A 125 -9.09 -18.96 14.38
N VAL A 126 -8.56 -19.99 15.06
CA VAL A 126 -8.83 -20.22 16.49
C VAL A 126 -8.37 -19.04 17.35
N MET A 127 -7.22 -18.42 17.03
CA MET A 127 -6.77 -17.20 17.72
C MET A 127 -7.69 -16.01 17.46
N ALA A 128 -8.17 -15.83 16.23
CA ALA A 128 -9.09 -14.75 15.85
C ALA A 128 -10.48 -14.91 16.48
N CYS A 129 -10.96 -16.15 16.65
CA CYS A 129 -12.24 -16.47 17.26
C CYS A 129 -12.26 -16.39 18.79
N LYS A 130 -11.21 -15.85 19.44
CA LYS A 130 -11.27 -15.53 20.88
C LYS A 130 -12.37 -14.50 21.13
N LEU A 131 -13.58 -14.98 21.42
CA LEU A 131 -14.63 -14.21 22.07
C LEU A 131 -14.11 -13.90 23.47
N TYR A 132 -13.83 -12.63 23.74
CA TYR A 132 -13.70 -12.14 25.10
C TYR A 132 -15.06 -12.34 25.80
N PRO A 133 -15.12 -12.95 26.99
CA PRO A 133 -16.27 -12.76 27.87
C PRO A 133 -16.38 -11.28 28.29
#